data_AF-A0A6P6F4E0-F1
#
_entry.id   AF-A0A6P6F4E0-F1
#
_cell.length_a   1.000
_cell.length_b   1.000
_cell.length_c   1.000
_cell.angle_alpha   90.00
_cell.angle_beta   90.00
_cell.angle_gamma   90.00
#
_symmetry.space_group_name_H-M   'P 1'
#
loop_
_entity.id
_entity.type
_entity.pdbx_description
1 polymer ?
#
loop_
_entity_poly.entity_id
_entity_poly.type
_entity_poly.pdbx_seq_one_letter_code
_entity_poly.pdbx_strand_id
1 'polypeptide(L)'
;MAEMLHSVVHRPPGGLQTVTKRVESLVGTDWIHHKVTKSRIPDKVFQPSPEDHEKYGGDPPRPHKLHVVARIKSTIRRPCWEKDVIQMLGLEKAHTPRVHKNILQ
;
A
#
# COMPACT_ATOMS: atom_id res chain seq x y z
N MET A 1 0.81 -17.73 -33.24
CA MET A 1 -0.43 -16.95 -33.47
C MET A 1 -1.59 -17.89 -33.18
N ALA A 2 -2.19 -17.81 -32.00
CA ALA A 2 -3.34 -18.65 -31.65
C ALA A 2 -4.40 -17.73 -31.04
N GLU A 3 -5.43 -17.50 -31.83
CA GLU A 3 -6.53 -16.59 -31.58
C GLU A 3 -7.46 -17.15 -30.49
N MET A 4 -7.82 -16.30 -29.52
CA MET A 4 -8.84 -16.61 -28.51
C MET A 4 -10.23 -16.61 -29.15
N LEU A 5 -10.87 -17.77 -29.23
CA LEU A 5 -12.30 -17.88 -29.53
C LEU A 5 -13.12 -17.70 -28.25
N HIS A 6 -13.77 -16.55 -28.10
CA HIS A 6 -14.80 -16.32 -27.08
C HIS A 6 -16.09 -17.05 -27.49
N SER A 7 -16.49 -18.06 -26.73
CA SER A 7 -17.76 -18.75 -26.95
C SER A 7 -18.89 -18.02 -26.22
N VAL A 8 -19.79 -17.41 -26.99
CA VAL A 8 -21.02 -16.75 -26.50
C VAL A 8 -22.10 -17.82 -26.39
N VAL A 9 -22.48 -18.20 -25.17
CA VAL A 9 -23.58 -19.14 -24.93
C VAL A 9 -24.90 -18.36 -24.96
N HIS A 10 -25.67 -18.51 -26.03
CA HIS A 10 -27.07 -18.07 -26.07
C HIS A 10 -27.94 -19.03 -25.25
N ARG A 11 -28.67 -18.49 -24.26
CA ARG A 11 -29.61 -19.24 -23.42
C ARG A 11 -31.02 -19.18 -24.04
N PRO A 12 -31.73 -20.31 -24.22
CA PRO A 12 -33.08 -20.30 -24.78
C PRO A 12 -34.11 -19.87 -23.73
N PRO A 13 -35.22 -19.21 -24.12
CA PRO A 13 -36.27 -18.80 -23.20
C PRO A 13 -37.37 -19.87 -23.07
N GLY A 14 -37.80 -20.13 -21.84
CA GLY A 14 -39.11 -20.71 -21.54
C GLY A 14 -39.12 -22.09 -20.89
N GLY A 15 -39.71 -22.16 -19.68
CA GLY A 15 -40.08 -23.40 -19.00
C GLY A 15 -40.46 -23.15 -17.53
N LEU A 16 -41.71 -23.45 -17.17
CA LEU A 16 -42.40 -23.03 -15.94
C LEU A 16 -41.93 -23.71 -14.63
N GLN A 17 -41.76 -22.85 -13.63
CA GLN A 17 -41.85 -22.98 -12.17
C GLN A 17 -42.14 -24.34 -11.51
N THR A 18 -41.30 -24.67 -10.52
CA THR A 18 -41.71 -25.44 -9.33
C THR A 18 -41.05 -24.81 -8.11
N VAL A 19 -41.87 -24.21 -7.25
CA VAL A 19 -41.47 -23.57 -5.99
C VAL A 19 -41.02 -24.66 -5.02
N THR A 20 -39.70 -24.82 -4.89
CA THR A 20 -39.09 -25.47 -3.72
C THR A 20 -38.25 -24.42 -3.03
N LYS A 21 -38.63 -24.07 -1.80
CA LYS A 21 -37.87 -23.19 -0.91
C LYS A 21 -36.52 -23.85 -0.61
N ARG A 22 -35.54 -23.70 -1.49
CA ARG A 22 -34.14 -23.83 -1.13
C ARG A 22 -33.71 -22.47 -0.58
N VAL A 23 -33.33 -22.47 0.69
CA VAL A 23 -32.43 -21.47 1.24
C VAL A 23 -31.28 -21.36 0.24
N GLU A 24 -31.22 -20.23 -0.47
CA GLU A 24 -30.11 -19.91 -1.35
C GLU A 24 -28.87 -19.93 -0.48
N SER A 25 -28.04 -20.94 -0.67
CA SER A 25 -26.73 -20.97 -0.08
C SER A 25 -26.01 -19.74 -0.63
N LEU A 26 -25.76 -18.75 0.23
CA LEU A 26 -24.78 -17.67 0.02
C LEU A 26 -23.36 -18.28 -0.05
N VAL A 27 -23.16 -19.27 -0.93
CA VAL A 27 -21.87 -19.84 -1.29
C VAL A 27 -21.40 -19.01 -2.46
N GLY A 28 -20.96 -17.82 -2.08
CA GLY A 28 -20.56 -16.75 -2.96
C GLY A 28 -20.12 -15.56 -2.13
N THR A 29 -19.56 -15.79 -0.94
CA THR A 29 -18.62 -14.81 -0.39
C THR A 29 -17.45 -14.80 -1.34
N ASP A 30 -17.51 -13.86 -2.27
CA ASP A 30 -16.40 -13.43 -3.08
C ASP A 30 -15.17 -13.37 -2.17
N TRP A 31 -14.24 -14.29 -2.41
CA TRP A 31 -12.82 -14.14 -2.21
C TRP A 31 -12.34 -12.82 -2.83
N ILE A 32 -12.69 -11.70 -2.18
CA ILE A 32 -12.25 -10.37 -2.56
C ILE A 32 -10.75 -10.32 -2.27
N HIS A 33 -9.95 -10.62 -3.28
CA HIS A 33 -8.56 -10.21 -3.29
C HIS A 33 -8.54 -8.68 -3.31
N HIS A 34 -8.43 -8.07 -2.13
CA HIS A 34 -8.19 -6.63 -2.03
C HIS A 34 -6.91 -6.29 -2.80
N LYS A 35 -7.04 -5.47 -3.84
CA LYS A 35 -5.88 -5.00 -4.61
C LYS A 35 -5.02 -4.13 -3.70
N VAL A 36 -3.83 -4.62 -3.35
CA VAL A 36 -2.84 -3.83 -2.63
C VAL A 36 -2.20 -2.84 -3.59
N THR A 37 -2.25 -1.55 -3.25
CA THR A 37 -1.70 -0.45 -4.04
C THR A 37 -0.75 0.40 -3.20
N LYS A 38 0.03 1.27 -3.85
CA LYS A 38 0.87 2.25 -3.14
C LYS A 38 -0.02 3.23 -2.37
N SER A 39 0.22 3.36 -1.07
CA SER A 39 -0.49 4.32 -0.21
C SER A 39 -0.11 5.75 -0.56
N ARG A 40 -1.11 6.63 -0.62
CA ARG A 40 -0.92 8.09 -0.69
C ARG A 40 -1.11 8.66 0.70
N ILE A 41 -0.12 9.39 1.22
CA ILE A 41 -0.18 9.98 2.56
C ILE A 41 -0.67 11.44 2.42
N PRO A 42 -1.69 11.87 3.17
CA PRO A 42 -2.17 13.25 3.12
C PRO A 42 -1.12 14.25 3.63
N ASP A 43 -1.04 15.42 3.01
CA ASP A 43 -0.07 16.47 3.38
C ASP A 43 -0.22 16.96 4.82
N LYS A 44 -1.45 16.89 5.36
CA LYS A 44 -1.74 17.24 6.76
C LYS A 44 -0.92 16.43 7.78
N VAL A 45 -0.49 15.22 7.42
CA VAL A 45 0.33 14.35 8.31
C VAL A 45 1.73 14.93 8.50
N PHE A 46 2.23 15.74 7.56
CA PHE A 46 3.57 16.32 7.60
C PHE A 46 3.60 17.74 8.17
N GLN A 47 2.49 18.25 8.66
CA GLN A 47 2.39 19.57 9.30
C GLN A 47 2.50 19.41 10.82
N PRO A 48 3.64 19.78 11.45
CA PRO A 48 3.81 19.63 12.89
C PRO A 48 2.91 20.60 13.66
N SER A 49 2.41 20.16 14.81
CA SER A 49 1.68 21.01 15.75
C SER A 49 2.65 21.75 16.69
N PRO A 50 2.22 22.84 17.34
CA PRO A 50 3.04 23.51 18.36
C PRO A 50 3.48 22.57 19.49
N GLU A 51 2.60 21.66 19.93
CA GLU A 51 2.87 20.68 20.97
C GLU A 51 3.99 19.69 20.56
N ASP A 52 4.08 19.34 19.27
CA ASP A 52 5.15 18.49 18.75
C ASP A 52 6.52 19.17 18.85
N HIS A 53 6.58 20.48 18.64
CA HIS A 53 7.83 21.23 18.74
C HIS A 53 8.35 21.26 20.18
N GLU A 54 7.47 21.45 21.16
CA GLU A 54 7.82 21.39 22.59
C GLU A 54 8.30 19.99 22.99
N LYS A 55 7.64 18.95 22.47
CA LYS A 55 7.97 17.55 22.79
C LYS A 55 9.30 17.09 22.17
N TYR A 56 9.56 17.43 20.91
CA TYR A 56 10.70 16.92 20.15
C TYR A 56 11.87 17.93 20.05
N GLY A 57 11.71 19.14 20.59
CA GLY A 57 12.76 20.17 20.63
C GLY A 57 13.13 20.73 19.25
N GLY A 58 12.21 20.66 18.27
CA GLY A 58 12.44 21.16 16.92
C GLY A 58 12.20 22.66 16.82
N ASP A 59 13.05 23.36 16.06
CA ASP A 59 12.96 24.81 15.83
C ASP A 59 12.44 25.08 14.40
N PRO A 60 11.13 25.36 14.20
CA PRO A 60 10.57 25.56 12.86
C PRO A 60 11.24 26.69 12.05
N PRO A 61 11.59 27.85 12.64
CA PRO A 61 12.41 28.88 11.97
C PRO A 61 13.78 28.40 11.45
N ARG A 62 14.37 27.37 12.06
CA ARG A 62 15.73 26.89 11.73
C ARG A 62 15.72 25.39 11.50
N PRO A 63 15.19 24.92 10.36
CA PRO A 63 15.14 23.49 10.06
C PRO A 63 16.55 22.90 9.91
N HIS A 64 16.71 21.66 10.34
CA HIS A 64 17.97 20.94 10.15
C HIS A 64 18.20 20.57 8.68
N LYS A 65 19.47 20.50 8.29
CA LYS A 65 19.88 20.30 6.89
C LYS A 65 20.06 18.83 6.49
N LEU A 66 20.31 17.96 7.46
CA LEU A 66 20.70 16.56 7.24
C LEU A 66 19.89 15.62 8.14
N HIS A 67 19.39 14.53 7.57
CA HIS A 67 18.77 13.43 8.31
C HIS A 67 19.77 12.33 8.59
N VAL A 68 19.74 11.78 9.80
CA VAL A 68 20.40 10.52 10.14
C VAL A 68 19.36 9.41 10.08
N VAL A 69 19.41 8.59 9.03
CA VAL A 69 18.44 7.54 8.77
C VAL A 69 19.07 6.19 9.09
N ALA A 70 18.37 5.38 9.88
CA ALA A 70 18.78 4.01 10.20
C ALA A 70 17.59 3.07 10.03
N ARG A 71 17.78 1.98 9.27
CA ARG A 71 16.74 0.97 9.09
C ARG A 71 16.61 0.11 10.35
N ILE A 72 15.43 0.13 10.97
CA ILE A 72 15.10 -0.66 12.17
C ILE A 72 14.11 -1.81 11.92
N LYS A 73 13.55 -1.93 10.71
CA LYS A 73 12.62 -3.00 10.32
C LYS A 73 13.13 -3.75 9.09
N SER A 74 12.77 -5.03 9.02
CA SER A 74 13.11 -5.89 7.87
C SER A 74 12.30 -5.52 6.63
N THR A 75 12.90 -5.74 5.46
CA THR A 75 12.26 -5.63 4.14
C THR A 75 11.57 -6.93 3.70
N ILE A 76 11.73 -8.01 4.46
CA ILE A 76 11.02 -9.27 4.24
C ILE A 76 9.51 -9.03 4.41
N ARG A 77 8.70 -9.61 3.51
CA ARG A 77 7.22 -9.42 3.44
C ARG A 77 6.78 -7.97 3.20
N ARG A 78 7.70 -7.08 2.77
CA ARG A 78 7.34 -5.76 2.24
C ARG A 78 7.15 -5.79 0.73
N PRO A 79 6.31 -4.91 0.17
CA PRO A 79 6.17 -4.75 -1.27
C PRO A 79 7.51 -4.46 -1.96
N CYS A 80 7.63 -4.84 -3.23
CA CYS A 80 8.87 -4.62 -4.01
C CYS A 80 9.28 -3.14 -4.02
N TRP A 81 8.33 -2.21 -4.16
CA TRP A 81 8.63 -0.78 -4.20
C TRP A 81 9.26 -0.23 -2.91
N GLU A 82 9.01 -0.85 -1.75
CA GLU A 82 9.72 -0.46 -0.52
C GLU A 82 11.16 -0.95 -0.53
N LYS A 83 11.43 -2.11 -1.14
CA LYS A 83 12.78 -2.67 -1.26
C LYS A 83 13.65 -1.81 -2.17
N ASP A 84 13.09 -1.35 -3.28
CA ASP A 84 13.79 -0.48 -4.25
C ASP A 84 14.21 0.84 -3.56
N VAL A 85 13.32 1.45 -2.77
CA VAL A 85 13.64 2.67 -2.00
C VAL A 85 14.75 2.42 -0.98
N ILE A 86 14.74 1.28 -0.29
CA ILE A 86 15.80 0.91 0.66
C ILE A 86 17.16 0.76 -0.02
N GLN A 87 17.18 0.22 -1.25
CA GLN A 87 18.38 0.11 -2.05
C GLN A 87 18.87 1.50 -2.51
N MET A 88 17.97 2.34 -3.03
CA MET A 88 18.29 3.71 -3.45
C MET A 88 18.86 4.57 -2.30
N LEU A 89 18.41 4.35 -1.07
CA LEU A 89 18.90 5.04 0.12
C LEU A 89 20.15 4.39 0.75
N GLY A 90 20.61 3.24 0.25
CA GLY A 90 21.79 2.54 0.79
C GLY A 90 21.60 1.99 2.22
N LEU A 91 20.36 1.58 2.54
CA LEU A 91 19.92 1.09 3.86
C LEU A 91 19.80 -0.44 3.92
N GLU A 92 20.60 -1.15 3.12
CA GLU A 92 20.57 -2.62 3.00
C GLU A 92 20.95 -3.32 4.32
N LYS A 93 21.92 -2.75 5.05
CA LYS A 93 22.33 -3.21 6.38
C LYS A 93 21.47 -2.53 7.46
N ALA A 94 20.84 -3.34 8.31
CA ALA A 94 20.05 -2.81 9.43
C ALA A 94 20.94 -2.13 10.46
N HIS A 95 20.35 -1.23 11.26
CA HIS A 95 21.00 -0.55 12.39
C HIS A 95 22.31 0.17 12.03
N THR A 96 22.48 0.53 10.76
CA THR A 96 23.64 1.28 10.28
C THR A 96 23.16 2.68 9.90
N PRO A 97 23.63 3.75 10.57
CA PRO A 97 23.21 5.10 10.26
C PRO A 97 23.76 5.55 8.90
N ARG A 98 22.91 6.22 8.11
CA ARG A 98 23.24 6.90 6.85
C ARG A 98 22.79 8.34 6.94
N VAL A 99 23.53 9.24 6.28
CA VAL A 99 23.23 10.67 6.29
C VAL A 99 22.68 11.08 4.93
N HIS A 100 21.53 11.76 4.91
CA HIS A 100 20.88 12.27 3.70
C HIS A 100 20.51 13.75 3.84
N LYS A 101 20.44 14.47 2.72
CA LYS A 101 20.00 15.88 2.71
C LYS A 101 18.50 15.96 2.98
N ASN A 102 18.09 16.96 3.77
CA ASN A 102 16.70 17.30 3.98
C ASN A 102 16.21 18.21 2.84
N ILE A 103 15.88 17.59 1.69
CA ILE A 103 15.29 18.27 0.53
C ILE A 103 14.00 17.57 0.14
N LEU A 104 13.06 18.32 -0.44
CA LEU A 104 11.92 17.71 -1.13
C LEU A 104 12.46 16.95 -2.35
N GLN A 105 12.19 15.65 -2.42
CA GLN A 105 12.51 14.80 -3.58
C GLN A 105 11.41 14.89 -4.63
#